data_AF-A0A9P6STM2-F1
#
_entry.id   AF-A0A9P6STM2-F1
#
_cell.length_a   1.000
_cell.length_b   1.000
_cell.length_c   1.000
_cell.angle_alpha   90.00
_cell.angle_beta   90.00
_cell.angle_gamma   90.00
#
_symmetry.space_group_name_H-M   'P 1'
#
loop_
_entity.id
_entity.type
_entity.pdbx_description
1 polymer ?
#
loop_
_entity_poly.entity_id
_entity_poly.type
_entity_poly.pdbx_seq_one_letter_code
_entity_poly.pdbx_strand_id
1 'polypeptide(L)'
;MSALRFPDLPPSGPQGSELLAQERATTTFSVHELSNYVYGEEFLERQEKLLALIENEPAFDKSNRYFLGRTERFAGALRKEHALVKLSQEQGWGPEEFQHADILIDESGPFGLHRSMFMPTLVSQGTAEQHEKFLMPALRYEIIGCYAQTEIGHGSNVQGIETTATYIPETNEFEMHTPYLTACKWWIGGLGKAANHAVVMARLVTAGKDYGPHAFVVPIRSMQDHTLLPGVMAGDIGPKFGFNTTDNGCMWFDHYRVPHISLLAKYSSVKAGTGEYVKPPNDKLSYGTMVLVRASLVGLARLGLAKAVTIATRYSAVRRQFVDKDSPKMMGKQVIETPDYAPNVTWEGDNYMITQQTGRYLCKSFRDLVAKRASGKFNASSITNPTLAYLNTYLDNPDLKCPATSPAQFHNPEIQLAAYGHRAAHLVAEIVRALDVEKRSWNSMLVEIYNASVAHCQLILVQNFILGIRGDMPQPEGVVTPALSPALKVALTDLSDLFALHQIHKQPGEFLTSGYLDAKQVAMIGKAVMDVMEHNIRPNAVGLVDAFAFSDYYLNSALGRFDGKVYEAYTEMATREPINQTEVVEGYEKYIRPFTNPHGKQGKTIQARL
;
A
#
# COMPACT_ATOMS: atom_id res chain seq x y z
N MET A 1 -0.40 -33.02 32.07
CA MET A 1 -0.91 -31.68 32.39
C MET A 1 -2.19 -31.50 31.61
N SER A 2 -3.28 -31.05 32.22
CA SER A 2 -4.53 -30.73 31.51
C SER A 2 -4.33 -29.46 30.68
N ALA A 3 -4.93 -29.41 29.50
CA ALA A 3 -5.06 -28.18 28.73
C ALA A 3 -6.02 -27.22 29.44
N LEU A 4 -5.73 -25.91 29.38
CA LEU A 4 -6.60 -24.89 29.96
C LEU A 4 -7.95 -24.92 29.24
N ARG A 5 -9.05 -25.03 30.00
CA ARG A 5 -10.42 -24.96 29.46
C ARG A 5 -11.04 -23.63 29.85
N PHE A 6 -11.33 -22.80 28.86
CA PHE A 6 -12.12 -21.59 29.06
C PHE A 6 -13.60 -21.97 29.18
N PRO A 7 -14.37 -21.32 30.08
CA PRO A 7 -15.80 -21.58 30.21
C PRO A 7 -16.57 -21.07 28.98
N ASP A 8 -17.58 -21.82 28.55
CA ASP A 8 -18.51 -21.40 27.49
C ASP A 8 -19.60 -20.51 28.09
N LEU A 9 -19.39 -19.19 28.00
CA LEU A 9 -20.28 -18.17 28.58
C LEU A 9 -20.83 -17.27 27.47
N PRO A 10 -22.14 -16.97 27.48
CA PRO A 10 -22.70 -16.00 26.54
C PRO A 10 -22.28 -14.57 26.91
N PRO A 11 -22.10 -13.67 25.93
CA PRO A 11 -21.91 -12.25 26.20
C PRO A 11 -23.13 -11.65 26.93
N SER A 12 -22.89 -10.67 27.80
CA SER A 12 -23.97 -9.89 28.40
C SER A 12 -24.72 -9.10 27.34
N GLY A 13 -26.05 -9.07 27.41
CA GLY A 13 -26.91 -8.44 26.40
C GLY A 13 -26.80 -6.90 26.32
N PRO A 14 -27.35 -6.28 25.25
CA PRO A 14 -27.67 -6.82 23.92
C PRO A 14 -26.54 -7.63 23.28
N GLN A 15 -26.85 -8.50 22.34
CA GLN A 15 -25.81 -9.24 21.62
C GLN A 15 -25.17 -8.37 20.53
N GLY A 16 -23.89 -8.59 20.23
CA GLY A 16 -23.18 -7.82 19.18
C GLY A 16 -23.81 -7.98 17.79
N SER A 17 -24.37 -9.17 17.51
CA SER A 17 -25.14 -9.45 16.30
C SER A 17 -26.40 -8.58 16.18
N GLU A 18 -27.12 -8.37 17.28
CA GLU A 18 -28.31 -7.51 17.33
C GLU A 18 -27.95 -6.05 17.09
N LEU A 19 -26.84 -5.58 17.68
CA LEU A 19 -26.35 -4.21 17.50
C LEU A 19 -25.95 -3.93 16.06
N LEU A 20 -25.14 -4.81 15.43
CA LEU A 20 -24.79 -4.62 14.03
C LEU A 20 -26.00 -4.73 13.11
N ALA A 21 -26.99 -5.58 13.42
CA ALA A 21 -28.23 -5.64 12.67
C ALA A 21 -29.01 -4.31 12.74
N GLN A 22 -29.06 -3.68 13.92
CA GLN A 22 -29.66 -2.35 14.09
C GLN A 22 -28.93 -1.27 13.28
N GLU A 23 -27.59 -1.27 13.32
CA GLU A 23 -26.76 -0.33 12.54
C GLU A 23 -26.85 -0.55 11.02
N ARG A 24 -27.06 -1.79 10.57
CA ARG A 24 -27.35 -2.06 9.15
C ARG A 24 -28.70 -1.50 8.74
N ALA A 25 -29.69 -1.59 9.62
CA ALA A 25 -31.04 -1.09 9.36
C ALA A 25 -31.11 0.44 9.24
N THR A 26 -30.10 1.19 9.72
CA THR A 26 -30.01 2.64 9.54
C THR A 26 -29.38 3.07 8.21
N THR A 27 -28.82 2.14 7.43
CA THR A 27 -28.19 2.46 6.16
C THR A 27 -29.22 2.97 5.14
N THR A 28 -28.95 4.13 4.54
CA THR A 28 -29.90 4.84 3.66
C THR A 28 -29.74 4.53 2.17
N PHE A 29 -28.75 3.72 1.80
CA PHE A 29 -28.44 3.32 0.43
C PHE A 29 -28.30 1.79 0.29
N SER A 30 -28.28 1.28 -0.95
CA SER A 30 -28.04 -0.14 -1.20
C SER A 30 -26.55 -0.47 -1.06
N VAL A 31 -26.20 -1.28 -0.07
CA VAL A 31 -24.83 -1.77 0.14
C VAL A 31 -24.33 -2.53 -1.10
N HIS A 32 -25.19 -3.36 -1.70
CA HIS A 32 -24.85 -4.11 -2.91
C HIS A 32 -24.57 -3.19 -4.11
N GLU A 33 -25.34 -2.11 -4.25
CA GLU A 33 -25.10 -1.11 -5.30
C GLU A 33 -23.73 -0.44 -5.13
N LEU A 34 -23.36 -0.07 -3.91
CA LEU A 34 -22.03 0.50 -3.63
C LEU A 34 -20.91 -0.52 -3.89
N SER A 35 -21.06 -1.77 -3.45
CA SER A 35 -20.09 -2.83 -3.76
C SER A 35 -19.89 -3.00 -5.27
N ASN A 36 -20.99 -3.03 -6.03
CA ASN A 36 -20.96 -3.15 -7.48
C ASN A 36 -20.31 -1.92 -8.14
N TYR A 37 -20.59 -0.71 -7.64
CA TYR A 37 -19.94 0.50 -8.14
C TYR A 37 -18.43 0.52 -7.87
N VAL A 38 -17.97 0.02 -6.71
CA VAL A 38 -16.54 0.01 -6.34
C VAL A 38 -15.75 -1.07 -7.08
N TYR A 39 -16.35 -2.25 -7.31
CA TYR A 39 -15.64 -3.42 -7.79
C TYR A 39 -16.12 -3.97 -9.14
N GLY A 40 -17.40 -3.81 -9.46
CA GLY A 40 -18.10 -4.49 -10.55
C GLY A 40 -18.62 -5.87 -10.17
N GLU A 41 -19.70 -6.29 -10.82
CA GLU A 41 -20.42 -7.55 -10.55
C GLU A 41 -19.51 -8.77 -10.81
N GLU A 42 -18.78 -8.76 -11.92
CA GLU A 42 -17.81 -9.81 -12.27
C GLU A 42 -16.73 -10.00 -11.19
N PHE A 43 -16.25 -8.91 -10.58
CA PHE A 43 -15.28 -9.01 -9.49
C PHE A 43 -15.90 -9.70 -8.27
N LEU A 44 -17.12 -9.33 -7.89
CA LEU A 44 -17.81 -9.87 -6.72
C LEU A 44 -18.15 -11.35 -6.90
N GLU A 45 -18.66 -11.75 -8.07
CA GLU A 45 -18.92 -13.16 -8.40
C GLU A 45 -17.65 -14.00 -8.40
N ARG A 46 -16.56 -13.45 -8.95
CA ARG A 46 -15.25 -14.10 -8.92
C ARG A 46 -14.76 -14.26 -7.48
N GLN A 47 -14.93 -13.26 -6.63
CA GLN A 47 -14.55 -13.34 -5.22
C GLN A 47 -15.26 -14.51 -4.53
N GLU A 48 -16.57 -14.66 -4.74
CA GLU A 48 -17.36 -15.75 -4.15
C GLU A 48 -16.87 -17.13 -4.61
N LYS A 49 -16.65 -17.30 -5.93
CA LYS A 49 -16.13 -18.55 -6.51
C LYS A 49 -14.74 -18.89 -5.96
N LEU A 50 -13.86 -17.90 -5.85
CA LEU A 50 -12.50 -18.09 -5.34
C LEU A 50 -12.50 -18.41 -3.84
N LEU A 51 -13.32 -17.73 -3.03
CA LEU A 51 -13.43 -18.02 -1.60
C LEU A 51 -13.88 -19.47 -1.36
N ALA A 52 -14.85 -19.97 -2.13
CA ALA A 52 -15.31 -21.36 -2.03
C ALA A 52 -14.20 -22.39 -2.28
N LEU A 53 -13.18 -22.05 -3.09
CA LEU A 53 -12.03 -22.92 -3.33
C LEU A 53 -10.95 -22.73 -2.26
N ILE A 54 -10.62 -21.47 -1.95
CA ILE A 54 -9.51 -21.10 -1.07
C ILE A 54 -9.78 -21.50 0.38
N GLU A 55 -11.00 -21.34 0.88
CA GLU A 55 -11.36 -21.70 2.27
C GLU A 55 -11.29 -23.22 2.52
N ASN A 56 -11.38 -24.03 1.48
CA ASN A 56 -11.34 -25.49 1.55
C ASN A 56 -9.92 -26.08 1.35
N GLU A 57 -8.93 -25.27 0.98
CA GLU A 57 -7.55 -25.71 0.78
C GLU A 57 -6.73 -25.53 2.07
N PRO A 58 -6.30 -26.63 2.73
CA PRO A 58 -5.59 -26.56 4.01
C PRO A 58 -4.32 -25.71 3.98
N ALA A 59 -3.64 -25.61 2.83
CA ALA A 59 -2.46 -24.76 2.68
C ALA A 59 -2.77 -23.30 2.98
N PHE A 60 -3.99 -22.81 2.74
CA PHE A 60 -4.37 -21.41 2.91
C PHE A 60 -4.95 -21.07 4.29
N ASP A 61 -5.05 -22.05 5.20
CA ASP A 61 -5.49 -21.79 6.57
C ASP A 61 -4.66 -20.68 7.24
N LYS A 62 -5.37 -19.80 7.94
CA LYS A 62 -4.83 -18.62 8.62
C LYS A 62 -4.97 -18.71 10.15
N SER A 63 -5.68 -19.72 10.64
CA SER A 63 -6.08 -19.85 12.05
C SER A 63 -4.90 -19.79 13.02
N ASN A 64 -3.75 -20.33 12.62
CA ASN A 64 -2.55 -20.42 13.45
C ASN A 64 -1.45 -19.41 13.10
N ARG A 65 -1.68 -18.51 12.13
CA ARG A 65 -0.63 -17.63 11.56
C ARG A 65 0.10 -16.79 12.61
N TYR A 66 -0.59 -16.38 13.67
CA TYR A 66 -0.06 -15.51 14.72
C TYR A 66 0.79 -16.23 15.77
N PHE A 67 0.70 -17.57 15.84
CA PHE A 67 1.41 -18.38 16.84
C PHE A 67 2.72 -19.00 16.31
N LEU A 68 2.97 -18.87 15.00
CA LEU A 68 4.10 -19.51 14.33
C LEU A 68 5.35 -18.63 14.36
N GLY A 69 6.51 -19.27 14.59
CA GLY A 69 7.82 -18.63 14.48
C GLY A 69 8.20 -18.34 13.02
N ARG A 70 9.21 -17.50 12.81
CA ARG A 70 9.65 -17.07 11.46
C ARG A 70 9.92 -18.23 10.50
N THR A 71 10.66 -19.24 10.95
CA THR A 71 11.04 -20.39 10.11
C THR A 71 9.83 -21.22 9.70
N GLU A 72 8.89 -21.45 10.61
CA GLU A 72 7.65 -22.18 10.34
C GLU A 72 6.74 -21.39 9.39
N ARG A 73 6.65 -20.07 9.59
CA ARG A 73 5.90 -19.18 8.69
C ARG A 73 6.48 -19.16 7.29
N PHE A 74 7.80 -19.14 7.13
CA PHE A 74 8.44 -19.20 5.82
C PHE A 74 8.17 -20.54 5.11
N ALA A 75 8.30 -21.67 5.82
CA ALA A 75 7.95 -22.98 5.27
C ALA A 75 6.45 -23.08 4.92
N GLY A 76 5.58 -22.47 5.74
CA GLY A 76 4.15 -22.29 5.43
C GLY A 76 3.92 -21.48 4.15
N ALA A 77 4.64 -20.37 3.98
CA ALA A 77 4.53 -19.53 2.79
C ALA A 77 4.95 -20.26 1.50
N LEU A 78 6.00 -21.09 1.55
CA LEU A 78 6.38 -21.93 0.40
C LEU A 78 5.31 -22.96 0.04
N ARG A 79 4.68 -23.60 1.05
CA ARG A 79 3.55 -24.51 0.82
C ARG A 79 2.36 -23.78 0.19
N LYS A 80 2.08 -22.56 0.64
CA LYS A 80 1.04 -21.69 0.08
C LYS A 80 1.31 -21.34 -1.38
N GLU A 81 2.52 -20.86 -1.69
CA GLU A 81 2.90 -20.52 -3.07
C GLU A 81 2.75 -21.73 -4.00
N HIS A 82 3.22 -22.91 -3.57
CA HIS A 82 3.03 -24.14 -4.33
C HIS A 82 1.55 -24.49 -4.54
N ALA A 83 0.73 -24.43 -3.47
CA ALA A 83 -0.70 -24.72 -3.56
C ALA A 83 -1.44 -23.73 -4.47
N LEU A 84 -1.09 -22.44 -4.44
CA LEU A 84 -1.72 -21.42 -5.27
C LEU A 84 -1.42 -21.63 -6.75
N VAL A 85 -0.16 -21.90 -7.11
CA VAL A 85 0.21 -22.20 -8.50
C VAL A 85 -0.47 -23.46 -8.99
N LYS A 86 -0.48 -24.52 -8.18
CA LYS A 86 -1.13 -25.79 -8.53
C LYS A 86 -2.64 -25.61 -8.73
N LEU A 87 -3.31 -24.96 -7.80
CA LEU A 87 -4.75 -24.69 -7.87
C LEU A 87 -5.10 -23.85 -9.10
N SER A 88 -4.30 -22.82 -9.39
CA SER A 88 -4.46 -22.01 -10.60
C SER A 88 -4.38 -22.84 -11.89
N GLN A 89 -3.46 -23.80 -11.96
CA GLN A 89 -3.33 -24.68 -13.13
C GLN A 89 -4.52 -25.65 -13.25
N GLU A 90 -4.93 -26.25 -12.13
CA GLU A 90 -6.08 -27.18 -12.09
C GLU A 90 -7.40 -26.51 -12.49
N GLN A 91 -7.58 -25.25 -12.09
CA GLN A 91 -8.78 -24.47 -12.39
C GLN A 91 -8.68 -23.68 -13.71
N GLY A 92 -7.52 -23.68 -14.38
CA GLY A 92 -7.31 -22.93 -15.62
C GLY A 92 -7.41 -21.40 -15.44
N TRP A 93 -6.98 -20.89 -14.29
CA TRP A 93 -7.08 -19.46 -13.95
C TRP A 93 -6.22 -18.57 -14.86
N GLY A 94 -6.77 -17.41 -15.22
CA GLY A 94 -6.02 -16.33 -15.83
C GLY A 94 -5.26 -15.48 -14.79
N PRO A 95 -4.54 -14.45 -15.25
CA PRO A 95 -3.80 -13.55 -14.36
C PRO A 95 -4.68 -12.84 -13.31
N GLU A 96 -5.92 -12.52 -13.66
CA GLU A 96 -6.82 -11.80 -12.76
C GLU A 96 -7.36 -12.69 -11.63
N GLU A 97 -7.79 -13.92 -11.93
CA GLU A 97 -8.20 -14.89 -10.91
C GLU A 97 -7.05 -15.21 -9.97
N PHE A 98 -5.85 -15.43 -10.52
CA PHE A 98 -4.65 -15.68 -9.73
C PHE A 98 -4.37 -14.53 -8.77
N GLN A 99 -4.36 -13.29 -9.28
CA GLN A 99 -4.08 -12.11 -8.46
C GLN A 99 -5.15 -11.92 -7.39
N HIS A 100 -6.42 -12.14 -7.72
CA HIS A 100 -7.51 -12.03 -6.77
C HIS A 100 -7.40 -13.09 -5.66
N ALA A 101 -7.06 -14.34 -6.02
CA ALA A 101 -6.80 -15.40 -5.05
C ALA A 101 -5.62 -15.07 -4.13
N ASP A 102 -4.49 -14.57 -4.68
CA ASP A 102 -3.31 -14.14 -3.91
C ASP A 102 -3.68 -13.05 -2.89
N ILE A 103 -4.50 -12.07 -3.31
CA ILE A 103 -5.04 -11.02 -2.42
C ILE A 103 -5.86 -11.64 -1.29
N LEU A 104 -6.81 -12.54 -1.59
CA LEU A 104 -7.68 -13.16 -0.58
C LEU A 104 -6.92 -14.02 0.43
N ILE A 105 -5.80 -14.65 0.04
CA ILE A 105 -4.91 -15.40 0.94
C ILE A 105 -4.22 -14.48 1.96
N ASP A 106 -4.07 -13.18 1.64
CA ASP A 106 -3.67 -12.11 2.57
C ASP A 106 -2.34 -12.39 3.28
N GLU A 107 -1.35 -12.92 2.58
CA GLU A 107 -0.01 -13.14 3.11
C GLU A 107 1.03 -13.03 2.02
N SER A 108 2.01 -12.14 2.19
CA SER A 108 3.10 -12.04 1.23
C SER A 108 3.94 -13.31 1.23
N GLY A 109 4.19 -13.86 0.05
CA GLY A 109 5.05 -15.03 -0.12
C GLY A 109 6.39 -14.71 -0.78
N PRO A 110 7.30 -15.69 -0.82
CA PRO A 110 8.59 -15.56 -1.48
C PRO A 110 8.50 -15.38 -3.01
N PHE A 111 7.39 -15.73 -3.66
CA PHE A 111 7.23 -15.55 -5.11
C PHE A 111 6.52 -14.23 -5.45
N GLY A 112 6.20 -13.39 -4.46
CA GLY A 112 5.54 -12.10 -4.70
C GLY A 112 6.31 -11.22 -5.71
N LEU A 113 7.64 -11.10 -5.58
CA LEU A 113 8.46 -10.32 -6.51
C LEU A 113 8.66 -10.98 -7.88
N HIS A 114 8.49 -12.30 -7.97
CA HIS A 114 8.47 -12.98 -9.26
C HIS A 114 7.32 -12.44 -10.12
N ARG A 115 6.14 -12.32 -9.50
CA ARG A 115 4.93 -11.80 -10.14
C ARG A 115 4.93 -10.28 -10.31
N SER A 116 5.31 -9.53 -9.28
CA SER A 116 5.11 -8.07 -9.28
C SER A 116 6.23 -7.26 -9.94
N MET A 117 7.44 -7.83 -10.08
CA MET A 117 8.60 -7.08 -10.60
C MET A 117 9.38 -7.84 -11.66
N PHE A 118 9.72 -9.11 -11.44
CA PHE A 118 10.53 -9.90 -12.37
C PHE A 118 9.82 -10.08 -13.71
N MET A 119 8.63 -10.68 -13.73
CA MET A 119 7.86 -10.87 -14.98
C MET A 119 7.50 -9.56 -15.68
N PRO A 120 6.97 -8.51 -15.00
CA PRO A 120 6.69 -7.22 -15.64
C PRO A 120 7.92 -6.55 -16.24
N THR A 121 9.10 -6.72 -15.62
CA THR A 121 10.36 -6.20 -16.16
C THR A 121 10.75 -6.95 -17.44
N LEU A 122 10.62 -8.27 -17.47
CA LEU A 122 10.83 -9.06 -18.69
C LEU A 122 9.88 -8.61 -19.81
N VAL A 123 8.57 -8.48 -19.55
CA VAL A 123 7.57 -8.02 -20.54
C VAL A 123 7.90 -6.62 -21.09
N SER A 124 8.28 -5.71 -20.20
CA SER A 124 8.46 -4.31 -20.56
C SER A 124 9.81 -4.03 -21.23
N GLN A 125 10.88 -4.74 -20.85
CA GLN A 125 12.26 -4.44 -21.25
C GLN A 125 12.95 -5.54 -22.07
N GLY A 126 12.34 -6.73 -22.19
CA GLY A 126 12.86 -7.84 -22.98
C GLY A 126 12.57 -7.71 -24.48
N THR A 127 13.48 -8.27 -25.28
CA THR A 127 13.23 -8.57 -26.71
C THR A 127 12.39 -9.84 -26.86
N ALA A 128 11.90 -10.13 -28.08
CA ALA A 128 11.14 -11.36 -28.33
C ALA A 128 11.93 -12.64 -28.01
N GLU A 129 13.23 -12.67 -28.33
CA GLU A 129 14.12 -13.79 -28.00
C GLU A 129 14.28 -13.94 -26.47
N GLN A 130 14.40 -12.82 -25.75
CA GLN A 130 14.49 -12.82 -24.29
C GLN A 130 13.17 -13.23 -23.64
N HIS A 131 12.03 -12.92 -24.25
CA HIS A 131 10.75 -13.42 -23.78
C HIS A 131 10.70 -14.94 -23.86
N GLU A 132 11.08 -15.54 -24.99
CA GLU A 132 11.09 -17.00 -25.12
C GLU A 132 12.04 -17.65 -24.12
N LYS A 133 13.24 -17.08 -23.93
CA LYS A 133 14.26 -17.64 -23.04
C LYS A 133 13.96 -17.47 -21.55
N PHE A 134 13.32 -16.37 -21.15
CA PHE A 134 13.17 -16.01 -19.73
C PHE A 134 11.71 -15.82 -19.30
N LEU A 135 10.91 -15.08 -20.08
CA LEU A 135 9.52 -14.80 -19.69
C LEU A 135 8.64 -16.04 -19.78
N MET A 136 8.77 -16.84 -20.85
CA MET A 136 7.93 -18.02 -21.04
C MET A 136 8.18 -19.08 -19.95
N PRO A 137 9.43 -19.42 -19.58
CA PRO A 137 9.70 -20.24 -18.40
C PRO A 137 9.21 -19.63 -17.08
N ALA A 138 9.30 -18.30 -16.93
CA ALA A 138 8.81 -17.61 -15.75
C ALA A 138 7.29 -17.75 -15.59
N LEU A 139 6.53 -17.55 -16.67
CA LEU A 139 5.07 -17.72 -16.68
C LEU A 139 4.64 -19.14 -16.33
N ARG A 140 5.46 -20.15 -16.66
CA ARG A 140 5.23 -21.56 -16.32
C ARG A 140 5.76 -21.95 -14.95
N TYR A 141 6.31 -21.02 -14.18
CA TYR A 141 7.00 -21.28 -12.91
C TYR A 141 8.17 -22.29 -13.03
N GLU A 142 8.74 -22.45 -14.22
CA GLU A 142 9.96 -23.22 -14.45
C GLU A 142 11.18 -22.48 -13.90
N ILE A 143 11.12 -21.15 -13.82
CA ILE A 143 12.08 -20.30 -13.11
C ILE A 143 11.36 -19.42 -12.09
N ILE A 144 11.99 -19.21 -10.94
CA ILE A 144 11.50 -18.30 -9.89
C ILE A 144 12.45 -17.11 -9.82
N GLY A 145 11.89 -15.93 -10.02
CA GLY A 145 12.64 -14.70 -10.21
C GLY A 145 12.48 -13.71 -9.07
N CYS A 146 13.50 -12.88 -8.85
CA CYS A 146 13.42 -11.73 -7.96
C CYS A 146 13.95 -10.46 -8.66
N TYR A 147 13.80 -9.29 -8.03
CA TYR A 147 14.22 -8.00 -8.59
C TYR A 147 15.31 -7.34 -7.74
N ALA A 148 16.56 -7.56 -8.13
CA ALA A 148 17.77 -7.14 -7.42
C ALA A 148 18.27 -5.75 -7.87
N GLN A 149 17.59 -4.71 -7.40
CA GLN A 149 18.00 -3.31 -7.66
C GLN A 149 18.74 -2.68 -6.49
N THR A 150 18.06 -2.59 -5.34
CA THR A 150 18.53 -1.89 -4.15
C THR A 150 19.84 -2.47 -3.65
N GLU A 151 20.75 -1.57 -3.27
CA GLU A 151 22.02 -1.88 -2.62
C GLU A 151 22.04 -1.29 -1.21
N ILE A 152 22.96 -1.77 -0.36
CA ILE A 152 23.15 -1.21 1.00
C ILE A 152 23.34 0.31 0.94
N GLY A 153 24.15 0.81 0.00
CA GLY A 153 24.42 2.24 -0.17
C GLY A 153 23.35 3.01 -0.96
N HIS A 154 22.51 2.30 -1.74
CA HIS A 154 21.66 2.94 -2.76
C HIS A 154 20.27 2.31 -2.87
N GLY A 155 19.26 3.03 -2.37
CA GLY A 155 17.84 2.73 -2.58
C GLY A 155 17.16 3.71 -3.53
N SER A 156 16.85 4.92 -3.03
CA SER A 156 16.14 5.94 -3.84
C SER A 156 16.97 6.47 -5.02
N ASN A 157 18.29 6.58 -4.86
CA ASN A 157 19.19 7.03 -5.91
C ASN A 157 19.71 5.85 -6.75
N VAL A 158 18.85 5.29 -7.60
CA VAL A 158 19.21 4.17 -8.49
C VAL A 158 20.34 4.52 -9.44
N GLN A 159 20.49 5.78 -9.82
CA GLN A 159 21.60 6.23 -10.67
C GLN A 159 22.98 6.07 -10.00
N GLY A 160 22.98 5.98 -8.65
CA GLY A 160 24.19 5.82 -7.85
C GLY A 160 24.58 4.37 -7.56
N ILE A 161 23.83 3.36 -8.00
CA ILE A 161 24.22 1.95 -7.74
C ILE A 161 25.62 1.66 -8.23
N GLU A 162 26.28 0.72 -7.57
CA GLU A 162 27.71 0.45 -7.64
C GLU A 162 28.04 -0.92 -8.22
N THR A 163 27.11 -1.89 -8.20
CA THR A 163 27.28 -3.19 -8.89
C THR A 163 27.59 -2.96 -10.37
N THR A 164 28.61 -3.59 -10.93
CA THR A 164 29.00 -3.43 -12.34
C THR A 164 28.67 -4.65 -13.16
N ALA A 165 28.38 -4.44 -14.45
CA ALA A 165 28.26 -5.45 -15.48
C ALA A 165 29.17 -5.05 -16.66
N THR A 166 30.38 -5.60 -16.72
CA THR A 166 31.40 -5.23 -17.71
C THR A 166 31.37 -6.19 -18.89
N TYR A 167 31.12 -5.68 -20.09
CA TYR A 167 31.08 -6.48 -21.31
C TYR A 167 32.47 -6.95 -21.74
N ILE A 168 32.58 -8.23 -22.12
CA ILE A 168 33.80 -8.89 -22.59
C ILE A 168 33.59 -9.35 -24.03
N PRO A 169 34.16 -8.63 -25.02
CA PRO A 169 34.01 -8.94 -26.43
C PRO A 169 34.46 -10.36 -26.81
N GLU A 170 35.52 -10.86 -26.17
CA GLU A 170 36.20 -12.11 -26.53
C GLU A 170 35.33 -13.34 -26.27
N THR A 171 34.52 -13.31 -25.20
CA THR A 171 33.64 -14.42 -24.81
C THR A 171 32.16 -14.12 -25.04
N ASN A 172 31.82 -12.88 -25.44
CA ASN A 172 30.44 -12.41 -25.60
C ASN A 172 29.63 -12.57 -24.30
N GLU A 173 30.24 -12.15 -23.19
CA GLU A 173 29.69 -12.26 -21.83
C GLU A 173 29.77 -10.91 -21.11
N PHE A 174 29.04 -10.80 -19.99
CA PHE A 174 29.19 -9.74 -19.02
C PHE A 174 29.82 -10.31 -17.74
N GLU A 175 30.79 -9.57 -17.18
CA GLU A 175 31.28 -9.76 -15.81
C GLU A 175 30.43 -8.97 -14.83
N MET A 176 29.69 -9.67 -13.99
CA MET A 176 28.97 -9.10 -12.85
C MET A 176 29.92 -9.04 -11.66
N HIS A 177 30.04 -7.87 -11.03
CA HIS A 177 30.89 -7.73 -9.84
C HIS A 177 30.31 -6.74 -8.82
N THR A 178 30.54 -7.05 -7.54
CA THR A 178 30.19 -6.20 -6.40
C THR A 178 31.48 -5.58 -5.84
N PRO A 179 31.87 -4.37 -6.30
CA PRO A 179 33.19 -3.80 -6.01
C PRO A 179 33.36 -3.34 -4.56
N TYR A 180 32.27 -3.05 -3.86
CA TYR A 180 32.27 -2.50 -2.51
C TYR A 180 31.25 -3.20 -1.62
N LEU A 181 31.43 -3.11 -0.30
CA LEU A 181 30.42 -3.57 0.65
C LEU A 181 29.07 -2.85 0.43
N THR A 182 29.10 -1.56 0.13
CA THR A 182 27.92 -0.74 -0.15
C THR A 182 27.17 -1.14 -1.42
N ALA A 183 27.85 -1.82 -2.35
CA ALA A 183 27.29 -2.33 -3.60
C ALA A 183 26.50 -3.65 -3.43
N CYS A 184 26.55 -4.26 -2.24
CA CYS A 184 25.79 -5.48 -1.95
C CYS A 184 24.31 -5.24 -2.21
N LYS A 185 23.69 -6.12 -3.03
CA LYS A 185 22.23 -6.11 -3.19
C LYS A 185 21.59 -6.39 -1.84
N TRP A 186 20.56 -5.63 -1.48
CA TRP A 186 19.93 -5.71 -0.16
C TRP A 186 18.42 -5.47 -0.23
N TRP A 187 17.67 -6.06 0.69
CA TRP A 187 16.19 -6.05 0.73
C TRP A 187 15.46 -6.83 -0.37
N ILE A 188 16.16 -7.66 -1.16
CA ILE A 188 15.56 -8.26 -2.35
C ILE A 188 14.61 -9.40 -1.96
N GLY A 189 13.30 -9.19 -2.05
CA GLY A 189 12.30 -10.23 -1.73
C GLY A 189 12.44 -11.47 -2.62
N GLY A 190 12.36 -12.66 -2.03
CA GLY A 190 12.58 -13.92 -2.77
C GLY A 190 14.04 -14.33 -2.93
N LEU A 191 15.01 -13.42 -2.76
CA LEU A 191 16.42 -13.71 -3.05
C LEU A 191 17.06 -14.65 -2.03
N GLY A 192 16.68 -14.53 -0.76
CA GLY A 192 17.40 -15.15 0.35
C GLY A 192 17.49 -16.67 0.21
N LYS A 193 16.41 -17.32 -0.26
CA LYS A 193 16.26 -18.77 -0.36
C LYS A 193 15.44 -19.24 -1.55
N ALA A 194 14.45 -18.49 -2.04
CA ALA A 194 13.44 -19.01 -2.98
C ALA A 194 13.82 -18.87 -4.46
N ALA A 195 14.28 -17.70 -4.89
CA ALA A 195 14.54 -17.40 -6.29
C ALA A 195 15.79 -18.11 -6.81
N ASN A 196 15.70 -18.62 -8.04
CA ASN A 196 16.83 -19.19 -8.79
C ASN A 196 17.33 -18.27 -9.91
N HIS A 197 16.56 -17.23 -10.25
CA HIS A 197 16.96 -16.15 -11.16
C HIS A 197 16.71 -14.77 -10.52
N ALA A 198 17.42 -13.76 -11.02
CA ALA A 198 17.21 -12.38 -10.62
C ALA A 198 17.27 -11.47 -11.85
N VAL A 199 16.42 -10.45 -11.90
CA VAL A 199 16.74 -9.24 -12.67
C VAL A 199 17.63 -8.38 -11.80
N VAL A 200 18.90 -8.24 -12.18
CA VAL A 200 19.91 -7.45 -11.46
C VAL A 200 20.07 -6.10 -12.16
N MET A 201 19.92 -5.01 -11.41
CA MET A 201 20.31 -3.69 -11.89
C MET A 201 21.80 -3.50 -11.63
N ALA A 202 22.58 -3.22 -12.67
CA ALA A 202 24.02 -2.99 -12.58
C ALA A 202 24.45 -1.88 -13.54
N ARG A 203 25.57 -1.23 -13.25
CA ARG A 203 26.20 -0.26 -14.14
C ARG A 203 26.78 -0.99 -15.35
N LEU A 204 26.24 -0.72 -16.53
CA LEU A 204 26.75 -1.28 -17.78
C LEU A 204 28.07 -0.61 -18.14
N VAL A 205 29.14 -1.40 -18.20
CA VAL A 205 30.46 -0.94 -18.68
C VAL A 205 30.79 -1.66 -19.98
N THR A 206 31.01 -0.92 -21.05
CA THR A 206 31.46 -1.49 -22.34
C THR A 206 32.41 -0.53 -23.05
N ALA A 207 33.41 -1.07 -23.74
CA ALA A 207 34.48 -0.28 -24.39
C ALA A 207 35.12 0.76 -23.46
N GLY A 208 35.31 0.41 -22.18
CA GLY A 208 35.90 1.29 -21.16
C GLY A 208 35.02 2.44 -20.67
N LYS A 209 33.74 2.47 -21.06
CA LYS A 209 32.79 3.52 -20.67
C LYS A 209 31.61 2.96 -19.87
N ASP A 210 31.25 3.70 -18.82
CA ASP A 210 30.06 3.47 -18.01
C ASP A 210 28.82 4.16 -18.62
N TYR A 211 27.77 3.38 -18.86
CA TYR A 211 26.49 3.80 -19.43
C TYR A 211 25.36 3.84 -18.40
N GLY A 212 25.68 3.65 -17.12
CA GLY A 212 24.74 3.71 -16.02
C GLY A 212 23.90 2.45 -15.84
N PRO A 213 22.88 2.51 -14.97
CA PRO A 213 22.09 1.35 -14.57
C PRO A 213 21.33 0.69 -15.74
N HIS A 214 21.54 -0.61 -15.90
CA HIS A 214 20.84 -1.48 -16.85
C HIS A 214 20.38 -2.77 -16.15
N ALA A 215 19.34 -3.39 -16.69
CA ALA A 215 18.75 -4.62 -16.16
C ALA A 215 19.34 -5.87 -16.83
N PHE A 216 19.76 -6.84 -16.01
CA PHE A 216 20.33 -8.11 -16.46
C PHE A 216 19.56 -9.29 -15.88
N VAL A 217 19.18 -10.27 -16.69
CA VAL A 217 18.62 -11.54 -16.20
C VAL A 217 19.78 -12.48 -15.86
N VAL A 218 19.90 -12.79 -14.58
CA VAL A 218 21.04 -13.50 -14.00
C VAL A 218 20.55 -14.77 -13.31
N PRO A 219 20.99 -15.97 -13.73
CA PRO A 219 20.80 -17.17 -12.94
C PRO A 219 21.66 -17.06 -11.68
N ILE A 220 21.09 -17.38 -10.52
CA ILE A 220 21.77 -17.25 -9.22
C ILE A 220 21.87 -18.58 -8.48
N ARG A 221 21.03 -19.56 -8.82
CA ARG A 221 21.05 -20.91 -8.27
C ARG A 221 20.94 -21.95 -9.37
N SER A 222 21.53 -23.11 -9.12
CA SER A 222 21.40 -24.31 -9.94
C SER A 222 19.94 -24.75 -10.04
N MET A 223 19.52 -25.12 -11.25
CA MET A 223 18.17 -25.65 -11.50
C MET A 223 17.98 -27.09 -11.00
N GLN A 224 19.05 -27.76 -10.57
CA GLN A 224 19.01 -29.17 -10.15
C GLN A 224 18.86 -29.33 -8.63
N ASP A 225 19.67 -28.59 -7.87
CA ASP A 225 19.82 -28.73 -6.41
C ASP A 225 19.71 -27.40 -5.66
N HIS A 226 19.43 -26.31 -6.38
CA HIS A 226 19.17 -24.98 -5.83
C HIS A 226 20.35 -24.36 -5.05
N THR A 227 21.56 -24.92 -5.19
CA THR A 227 22.77 -24.32 -4.63
C THR A 227 23.13 -23.06 -5.40
N LEU A 228 23.81 -22.10 -4.74
CA LEU A 228 24.30 -20.91 -5.42
C LEU A 228 25.31 -21.27 -6.52
N LEU A 229 25.26 -20.54 -7.64
CA LEU A 229 26.22 -20.73 -8.72
C LEU A 229 27.60 -20.17 -8.32
N PRO A 230 28.71 -20.72 -8.84
CA PRO A 230 30.05 -20.21 -8.56
C PRO A 230 30.18 -18.71 -8.88
N GLY A 231 30.76 -17.94 -7.96
CA GLY A 231 30.85 -16.48 -8.07
C GLY A 231 29.61 -15.71 -7.57
N VAL A 232 28.56 -16.41 -7.11
CA VAL A 232 27.38 -15.81 -6.49
C VAL A 232 27.32 -16.14 -5.00
N MET A 233 27.24 -15.12 -4.16
CA MET A 233 26.98 -15.27 -2.73
C MET A 233 25.63 -14.63 -2.41
N ALA A 234 24.72 -15.36 -1.74
CA ALA A 234 23.44 -14.79 -1.33
C ALA A 234 22.91 -15.44 -0.04
N GLY A 235 22.09 -14.68 0.70
CA GLY A 235 21.49 -15.15 1.94
C GLY A 235 20.29 -14.30 2.36
N ASP A 236 19.59 -14.74 3.40
CA ASP A 236 18.47 -14.02 4.01
C ASP A 236 19.00 -13.00 5.02
N ILE A 237 18.42 -11.79 5.04
CA ILE A 237 18.90 -10.68 5.90
C ILE A 237 18.31 -10.71 7.32
N GLY A 238 17.41 -11.65 7.63
CA GLY A 238 16.86 -11.87 8.96
C GLY A 238 15.44 -11.32 9.21
N PRO A 239 15.05 -11.22 10.50
CA PRO A 239 13.74 -10.75 10.94
C PRO A 239 13.48 -9.30 10.57
N LYS A 240 12.20 -8.97 10.36
CA LYS A 240 11.72 -7.65 9.96
C LYS A 240 10.49 -7.28 10.79
N PHE A 241 10.10 -6.01 10.79
CA PHE A 241 8.86 -5.58 11.42
C PHE A 241 7.63 -6.25 10.78
N GLY A 242 7.59 -6.32 9.45
CA GLY A 242 6.59 -7.03 8.65
C GLY A 242 7.23 -7.94 7.60
N PHE A 243 6.43 -8.61 6.77
CA PHE A 243 6.93 -9.46 5.66
C PHE A 243 7.87 -10.60 6.11
N ASN A 244 7.69 -11.15 7.31
CA ASN A 244 8.55 -12.23 7.84
C ASN A 244 8.41 -13.56 7.08
N THR A 245 7.43 -13.68 6.20
CA THR A 245 7.19 -14.80 5.27
C THR A 245 7.90 -14.62 3.92
N THR A 246 8.42 -13.42 3.65
CA THR A 246 9.29 -13.15 2.52
C THR A 246 10.74 -13.20 2.97
N ASP A 247 11.56 -13.95 2.24
CA ASP A 247 13.00 -14.09 2.40
C ASP A 247 13.75 -12.95 1.70
N ASN A 248 13.55 -11.72 2.18
CA ASN A 248 14.37 -10.60 1.72
C ASN A 248 15.85 -10.93 1.90
N GLY A 249 16.58 -10.91 0.81
CA GLY A 249 17.95 -11.37 0.76
C GLY A 249 18.96 -10.26 0.46
N CYS A 250 20.22 -10.66 0.62
CA CYS A 250 21.38 -9.95 0.16
C CYS A 250 22.16 -10.77 -0.86
N MET A 251 22.91 -10.12 -1.75
CA MET A 251 23.74 -10.80 -2.75
C MET A 251 24.98 -10.00 -3.17
N TRP A 252 26.05 -10.74 -3.44
CA TRP A 252 27.32 -10.27 -4.01
C TRP A 252 27.68 -11.10 -5.24
N PHE A 253 28.42 -10.47 -6.14
CA PHE A 253 29.05 -11.11 -7.28
C PHE A 253 30.57 -11.00 -7.19
N ASP A 254 31.24 -12.13 -7.31
CA ASP A 254 32.69 -12.24 -7.46
C ASP A 254 33.02 -12.64 -8.90
N HIS A 255 33.27 -11.62 -9.74
CA HIS A 255 33.56 -11.73 -11.17
C HIS A 255 32.72 -12.77 -11.93
N TYR A 256 31.41 -12.77 -11.69
CA TYR A 256 30.48 -13.78 -12.20
C TYR A 256 30.16 -13.54 -13.68
N ARG A 257 30.28 -14.58 -14.52
CA ARG A 257 30.07 -14.51 -15.98
C ARG A 257 28.62 -14.82 -16.32
N VAL A 258 27.99 -13.94 -17.12
CA VAL A 258 26.67 -14.19 -17.72
C VAL A 258 26.70 -13.93 -19.23
N PRO A 259 25.93 -14.67 -20.04
CA PRO A 259 25.96 -14.50 -21.49
C PRO A 259 25.41 -13.15 -21.94
N HIS A 260 25.80 -12.69 -23.12
CA HIS A 260 25.34 -11.42 -23.71
C HIS A 260 23.81 -11.23 -23.69
N ILE A 261 23.04 -12.29 -23.91
CA ILE A 261 21.57 -12.27 -23.88
C ILE A 261 20.96 -11.89 -22.52
N SER A 262 21.76 -11.88 -21.44
CA SER A 262 21.30 -11.46 -20.12
C SER A 262 20.94 -9.98 -20.05
N LEU A 263 21.54 -9.08 -20.85
CA LEU A 263 21.19 -7.65 -20.86
C LEU A 263 19.81 -7.44 -21.51
N LEU A 264 18.80 -6.98 -20.76
CA LEU A 264 17.46 -6.70 -21.31
C LEU A 264 17.53 -5.57 -22.36
N ALA A 265 17.30 -5.93 -23.63
CA ALA A 265 17.82 -5.17 -24.76
C ALA A 265 16.74 -4.48 -25.64
N LYS A 266 15.51 -4.33 -25.15
CA LYS A 266 14.40 -3.77 -25.96
C LYS A 266 14.61 -2.31 -26.34
N TYR A 267 15.22 -1.53 -25.45
CA TYR A 267 15.40 -0.08 -25.65
C TYR A 267 16.86 0.28 -25.89
N SER A 268 17.79 -0.28 -25.12
CA SER A 268 19.24 -0.12 -25.32
C SER A 268 19.91 -1.47 -25.49
N SER A 269 21.06 -1.53 -26.15
CA SER A 269 21.77 -2.79 -26.37
C SER A 269 23.28 -2.60 -26.48
N VAL A 270 24.02 -3.70 -26.43
CA VAL A 270 25.45 -3.76 -26.75
C VAL A 270 25.60 -4.68 -27.95
N LYS A 271 26.36 -4.29 -28.98
CA LYS A 271 26.61 -5.17 -30.12
C LYS A 271 27.59 -6.28 -29.74
N ALA A 272 27.19 -7.53 -30.00
CA ALA A 272 28.03 -8.70 -29.79
C ALA A 272 29.35 -8.58 -30.56
N GLY A 273 30.44 -9.08 -29.97
CA GLY A 273 31.81 -9.01 -30.51
C GLY A 273 32.48 -7.63 -30.54
N THR A 274 31.75 -6.52 -30.69
CA THR A 274 32.35 -5.16 -30.76
C THR A 274 32.24 -4.37 -29.47
N GLY A 275 31.19 -4.62 -28.67
CA GLY A 275 30.91 -3.84 -27.46
C GLY A 275 30.30 -2.46 -27.73
N GLU A 276 29.92 -2.14 -28.97
CA GLU A 276 29.31 -0.86 -29.32
C GLU A 276 27.93 -0.72 -28.65
N TYR A 277 27.74 0.35 -27.87
CA TYR A 277 26.47 0.63 -27.19
C TYR A 277 25.47 1.33 -28.11
N VAL A 278 24.24 0.83 -28.13
CA VAL A 278 23.09 1.41 -28.81
C VAL A 278 22.17 2.04 -27.76
N LYS A 279 22.00 3.37 -27.85
CA LYS A 279 21.21 4.16 -26.92
C LYS A 279 19.70 3.99 -27.14
N PRO A 280 18.86 4.20 -26.11
CA PRO A 280 17.42 4.15 -26.26
C PRO A 280 16.86 5.33 -27.05
N PRO A 281 15.67 5.18 -27.67
CA PRO A 281 14.96 6.29 -28.30
C PRO A 281 14.59 7.40 -27.30
N ASN A 282 14.32 7.02 -26.04
CA ASN A 282 14.00 7.94 -24.95
C ASN A 282 14.43 7.32 -23.61
N ASP A 283 15.27 8.04 -22.86
CA ASP A 283 15.83 7.60 -21.58
C ASP A 283 14.76 7.32 -20.50
N LYS A 284 13.53 7.79 -20.69
CA LYS A 284 12.43 7.60 -19.73
C LYS A 284 11.71 6.25 -19.86
N LEU A 285 11.93 5.51 -20.95
CA LEU A 285 11.22 4.24 -21.19
C LEU A 285 11.57 3.15 -20.17
N SER A 286 12.76 3.22 -19.57
CA SER A 286 13.19 2.32 -18.49
C SER A 286 12.37 2.44 -17.20
N TYR A 287 11.65 3.56 -16.99
CA TYR A 287 10.83 3.78 -15.78
C TYR A 287 9.42 3.22 -15.89
N GLY A 288 9.01 2.67 -17.04
CA GLY A 288 7.63 2.18 -17.26
C GLY A 288 7.15 1.21 -16.19
N THR A 289 7.99 0.25 -15.79
CA THR A 289 7.71 -0.71 -14.72
C THR A 289 7.45 -0.01 -13.39
N MET A 290 8.26 0.98 -13.03
CA MET A 290 8.12 1.71 -11.77
C MET A 290 6.83 2.55 -11.74
N VAL A 291 6.38 3.08 -12.87
CA VAL A 291 5.11 3.80 -12.97
C VAL A 291 3.94 2.85 -12.73
N LEU A 292 3.94 1.69 -13.39
CA LEU A 292 2.91 0.67 -13.22
C LEU A 292 2.82 0.21 -11.75
N VAL A 293 3.95 -0.18 -11.16
CA VAL A 293 4.01 -0.66 -9.77
C VAL A 293 3.54 0.41 -8.79
N ARG A 294 3.91 1.68 -8.99
CA ARG A 294 3.45 2.80 -8.14
C ARG A 294 1.94 3.03 -8.26
N ALA A 295 1.37 2.91 -9.45
CA ALA A 295 -0.08 2.97 -9.62
C ALA A 295 -0.77 1.85 -8.82
N SER A 296 -0.22 0.63 -8.85
CA SER A 296 -0.74 -0.49 -8.06
C SER A 296 -0.63 -0.28 -6.54
N LEU A 297 0.42 0.39 -6.04
CA LEU A 297 0.57 0.68 -4.60
C LEU A 297 -0.58 1.53 -4.04
N VAL A 298 -1.15 2.46 -4.83
CA VAL A 298 -2.32 3.25 -4.43
C VAL A 298 -3.52 2.32 -4.19
N GLY A 299 -3.71 1.32 -5.04
CA GLY A 299 -4.73 0.29 -4.88
C GLY A 299 -4.53 -0.59 -3.63
N LEU A 300 -3.28 -0.92 -3.29
CA LEU A 300 -2.96 -1.68 -2.07
C LEU A 300 -3.18 -0.84 -0.80
N ALA A 301 -2.81 0.44 -0.81
CA ALA A 301 -3.05 1.36 0.30
C ALA A 301 -4.56 1.49 0.59
N ARG A 302 -5.40 1.57 -0.46
CA ARG A 302 -6.85 1.52 -0.34
C ARG A 302 -7.32 0.25 0.37
N LEU A 303 -6.85 -0.93 -0.03
CA LEU A 303 -7.25 -2.21 0.57
C LEU A 303 -6.86 -2.31 2.04
N GLY A 304 -5.62 -1.94 2.39
CA GLY A 304 -5.14 -1.95 3.77
C GLY A 304 -5.97 -1.04 4.68
N LEU A 305 -6.22 0.20 4.23
CA LEU A 305 -7.05 1.15 4.96
C LEU A 305 -8.50 0.66 5.08
N ALA A 306 -9.10 0.17 3.99
CA ALA A 306 -10.47 -0.35 4.00
C ALA A 306 -10.63 -1.48 5.03
N LYS A 307 -9.70 -2.46 5.08
CA LYS A 307 -9.75 -3.54 6.08
C LYS A 307 -9.69 -2.99 7.51
N ALA A 308 -8.76 -2.08 7.78
CA ALA A 308 -8.61 -1.47 9.10
C ALA A 308 -9.88 -0.72 9.53
N VAL A 309 -10.44 0.10 8.63
CA VAL A 309 -11.68 0.84 8.88
C VAL A 309 -12.88 -0.10 9.05
N THR A 310 -12.99 -1.19 8.28
CA THR A 310 -14.05 -2.19 8.48
C THR A 310 -14.00 -2.80 9.87
N ILE A 311 -12.82 -3.24 10.32
CA ILE A 311 -12.64 -3.83 11.65
C ILE A 311 -12.99 -2.80 12.73
N ALA A 312 -12.42 -1.59 12.64
CA ALA A 312 -12.64 -0.55 13.62
C ALA A 312 -14.11 -0.10 13.69
N THR A 313 -14.77 0.09 12.56
CA THR A 313 -16.18 0.51 12.49
C THR A 313 -17.12 -0.56 13.04
N ARG A 314 -16.95 -1.83 12.64
CA ARG A 314 -17.79 -2.92 13.17
C ARG A 314 -17.58 -3.11 14.66
N TYR A 315 -16.34 -3.08 15.13
CA TYR A 315 -16.05 -3.19 16.56
C TYR A 315 -16.61 -2.00 17.35
N SER A 316 -16.50 -0.78 16.81
CA SER A 316 -17.05 0.42 17.45
C SER A 316 -18.58 0.41 17.52
N ALA A 317 -19.26 -0.29 16.62
CA ALA A 317 -20.71 -0.47 16.72
C ALA A 317 -21.11 -1.49 17.80
N VAL A 318 -20.26 -2.47 18.11
CA VAL A 318 -20.53 -3.53 19.09
C VAL A 318 -20.03 -3.17 20.50
N ARG A 319 -18.86 -2.55 20.58
CA ARG A 319 -18.17 -2.23 21.84
C ARG A 319 -18.92 -1.13 22.58
N ARG A 320 -19.23 -1.38 23.84
CA ARG A 320 -19.89 -0.42 24.73
C ARG A 320 -18.99 -0.15 25.92
N GLN A 321 -18.84 1.12 26.27
CA GLN A 321 -18.01 1.55 27.37
C GLN A 321 -18.48 2.92 27.86
N PHE A 322 -18.78 3.03 29.16
CA PHE A 322 -19.32 4.23 29.80
C PHE A 322 -20.77 4.56 29.39
N VAL A 323 -21.45 5.32 30.23
CA VAL A 323 -22.80 5.83 29.99
C VAL A 323 -22.70 7.34 29.83
N ASP A 324 -23.27 7.87 28.75
CA ASP A 324 -23.55 9.30 28.65
C ASP A 324 -24.55 9.68 29.76
N LYS A 325 -24.07 10.41 30.76
CA LYS A 325 -24.87 10.81 31.92
C LYS A 325 -25.91 11.87 31.56
N ASP A 326 -25.65 12.65 30.50
CA ASP A 326 -26.47 13.78 30.10
C ASP A 326 -27.49 13.38 29.01
N SER A 327 -27.21 12.31 28.25
CA SER A 327 -28.12 11.71 27.26
C SER A 327 -28.04 10.16 27.21
N PRO A 328 -28.54 9.46 28.24
CA PRO A 328 -28.42 8.00 28.33
C PRO A 328 -29.20 7.31 27.21
N LYS A 329 -28.52 6.52 26.37
CA LYS A 329 -29.18 5.64 25.41
C LYS A 329 -29.90 4.50 26.11
N MET A 330 -31.12 4.21 25.67
CA MET A 330 -31.99 3.19 26.24
C MET A 330 -32.18 2.04 25.25
N MET A 331 -32.03 0.78 25.70
CA MET A 331 -32.56 -0.38 24.99
C MET A 331 -33.72 -0.97 25.80
N GLY A 332 -34.95 -0.76 25.34
CA GLY A 332 -36.15 -1.03 26.13
C GLY A 332 -36.19 -0.16 27.39
N LYS A 333 -36.09 -0.77 28.57
CA LYS A 333 -36.11 -0.08 29.88
C LYS A 333 -34.74 0.09 30.55
N GLN A 334 -33.66 -0.39 29.92
CA GLN A 334 -32.31 -0.34 30.51
C GLN A 334 -31.45 0.74 29.85
N VAL A 335 -30.72 1.49 30.67
CA VAL A 335 -29.64 2.37 30.23
C VAL A 335 -28.51 1.49 29.73
N ILE A 336 -28.06 1.73 28.50
CA ILE A 336 -26.96 0.99 27.90
C ILE A 336 -25.71 1.86 27.84
N GLU A 337 -24.56 1.25 28.10
CA GLU A 337 -23.27 1.88 27.81
C GLU A 337 -23.15 2.15 26.30
N THR A 338 -22.54 3.27 25.94
CA THR A 338 -22.36 3.70 24.56
C THR A 338 -20.93 3.40 24.08
N PRO A 339 -20.70 3.19 22.79
CA PRO A 339 -19.32 3.15 22.29
C PRO A 339 -18.64 4.51 22.45
N ASP A 340 -17.44 4.52 23.02
CA ASP A 340 -16.58 5.69 23.07
C ASP A 340 -15.56 5.61 21.91
N TYR A 341 -15.45 6.67 21.11
CA TYR A 341 -14.65 6.67 19.88
C TYR A 341 -13.20 7.08 20.15
N ALA A 342 -12.26 6.14 20.02
CA ALA A 342 -10.90 6.45 19.59
C ALA A 342 -10.16 5.20 19.07
N PRO A 343 -10.04 5.03 17.74
CA PRO A 343 -8.92 4.32 17.15
C PRO A 343 -8.03 5.29 16.39
N ASN A 344 -6.87 5.62 16.95
CA ASN A 344 -5.73 6.09 16.16
C ASN A 344 -4.93 4.87 15.71
N VAL A 345 -4.81 4.67 14.40
CA VAL A 345 -3.66 3.99 13.80
C VAL A 345 -3.60 4.33 12.32
N THR A 346 -2.44 4.79 11.85
CA THR A 346 -1.77 4.24 10.66
C THR A 346 -0.32 4.73 10.67
N TRP A 347 0.57 3.77 10.46
CA TRP A 347 2.00 3.89 10.24
C TRP A 347 2.30 3.82 8.73
N GLU A 348 3.35 4.49 8.30
CA GLU A 348 4.34 4.12 7.27
C GLU A 348 5.11 5.40 6.92
N GLY A 349 6.33 5.52 7.47
CA GLY A 349 7.36 6.42 6.94
C GLY A 349 8.06 5.76 5.76
N ASP A 350 8.80 6.43 4.87
CA ASP A 350 9.09 7.83 4.62
C ASP A 350 8.92 8.07 3.11
N ASN A 351 8.17 9.11 2.73
CA ASN A 351 7.83 9.45 1.33
C ASN A 351 8.52 10.72 0.81
N TYR A 352 9.51 11.25 1.53
CA TYR A 352 10.04 12.60 1.31
C TYR A 352 10.80 12.79 -0.02
N MET A 353 11.36 11.73 -0.59
CA MET A 353 12.07 11.87 -1.88
C MET A 353 11.12 11.97 -3.09
N ILE A 354 9.93 11.37 -3.00
CA ILE A 354 8.96 11.37 -4.11
C ILE A 354 8.33 12.76 -4.24
N THR A 355 8.04 13.42 -3.11
CA THR A 355 7.48 14.77 -3.10
C THR A 355 8.39 15.80 -3.76
N GLN A 356 9.71 15.58 -3.76
CA GLN A 356 10.65 16.44 -4.50
C GLN A 356 10.50 16.32 -6.02
N GLN A 357 10.21 15.13 -6.56
CA GLN A 357 9.99 14.96 -8.00
C GLN A 357 8.73 15.69 -8.45
N THR A 358 7.65 15.55 -7.69
CA THR A 358 6.40 16.30 -7.88
C THR A 358 6.65 17.80 -7.77
N GLY A 359 7.36 18.26 -6.73
CA GLY A 359 7.71 19.67 -6.56
C GLY A 359 8.47 20.26 -7.73
N ARG A 360 9.47 19.54 -8.29
CA ARG A 360 10.20 19.99 -9.49
C ARG A 360 9.29 20.13 -10.70
N TYR A 361 8.40 19.16 -10.89
CA TYR A 361 7.40 19.20 -11.96
C TYR A 361 6.49 20.42 -11.82
N LEU A 362 5.93 20.65 -10.63
CA LEU A 362 5.03 21.78 -10.35
C LEU A 362 5.73 23.14 -10.56
N CYS A 363 6.94 23.32 -10.03
CA CYS A 363 7.71 24.56 -10.21
C CYS A 363 8.02 24.82 -11.68
N LYS A 364 8.39 23.78 -12.44
CA LYS A 364 8.64 23.89 -13.88
C LYS A 364 7.36 24.29 -14.63
N SER A 365 6.26 23.60 -14.38
CA SER A 365 4.96 23.89 -15.00
C SER A 365 4.47 25.31 -14.70
N PHE A 366 4.65 25.78 -13.47
CA PHE A 366 4.31 27.15 -13.09
C PHE A 366 5.17 28.18 -13.85
N ARG A 367 6.49 27.99 -13.91
CA ARG A 367 7.40 28.85 -14.69
C ARG A 367 7.04 28.88 -16.18
N ASP A 368 6.74 27.72 -16.76
CA ASP A 368 6.34 27.62 -18.17
C ASP A 368 5.05 28.41 -18.44
N LEU A 369 4.07 28.37 -17.53
CA LEU A 369 2.83 29.16 -17.63
C LEU A 369 3.11 30.67 -17.52
N VAL A 370 3.91 31.08 -16.53
CA VAL A 370 4.32 32.49 -16.35
C VAL A 370 5.04 33.01 -17.59
N ALA A 371 5.99 32.25 -18.13
CA ALA A 371 6.74 32.63 -19.33
C ALA A 371 5.84 32.73 -20.58
N LYS A 372 4.88 31.81 -20.76
CA LYS A 372 3.89 31.88 -21.84
C LYS A 372 3.02 33.13 -21.73
N ARG A 373 2.58 33.50 -20.53
CA ARG A 373 1.81 34.73 -20.28
C ARG A 373 2.63 35.98 -20.58
N ALA A 374 3.85 36.06 -20.06
CA ALA A 374 4.74 37.20 -20.29
C ALA A 374 5.09 37.40 -21.78
N SER A 375 5.17 36.33 -22.56
CA SER A 375 5.47 36.38 -23.99
C SER A 375 4.24 36.59 -24.89
N GLY A 376 3.04 36.74 -24.33
CA GLY A 376 1.79 36.86 -25.10
C GLY A 376 1.38 35.58 -25.85
N LYS A 377 2.08 34.46 -25.62
CA LYS A 377 1.81 33.15 -26.23
C LYS A 377 0.89 32.27 -25.40
N PHE A 378 0.32 32.82 -24.33
CA PHE A 378 -0.61 32.10 -23.47
C PHE A 378 -1.94 31.89 -24.19
N ASN A 379 -2.40 30.63 -24.19
CA ASN A 379 -3.72 30.26 -24.62
C ASN A 379 -4.30 29.27 -23.60
N ALA A 380 -5.44 29.58 -23.00
CA ALA A 380 -6.09 28.73 -22.01
C ALA A 380 -6.40 27.32 -22.58
N SER A 381 -6.73 27.20 -23.86
CA SER A 381 -6.97 25.89 -24.51
C SER A 381 -5.69 25.08 -24.74
N SER A 382 -4.50 25.65 -24.50
CA SER A 382 -3.23 24.92 -24.56
C SER A 382 -2.89 24.15 -23.28
N ILE A 383 -3.69 24.31 -22.21
CA ILE A 383 -3.56 23.51 -20.98
C ILE A 383 -4.28 22.18 -21.21
N THR A 384 -3.52 21.18 -21.68
CA THR A 384 -4.04 19.84 -21.96
C THR A 384 -4.05 18.93 -20.74
N ASN A 385 -3.32 19.29 -19.67
CA ASN A 385 -3.27 18.51 -18.43
C ASN A 385 -4.23 19.10 -17.38
N PRO A 386 -5.39 18.46 -17.11
CA PRO A 386 -6.38 18.97 -16.17
C PRO A 386 -5.85 19.05 -14.74
N THR A 387 -4.85 18.25 -14.37
CA THR A 387 -4.25 18.27 -13.02
C THR A 387 -3.50 19.56 -12.70
N LEU A 388 -3.26 20.43 -13.68
CA LEU A 388 -2.56 21.71 -13.51
C LEU A 388 -3.45 22.94 -13.74
N ALA A 389 -4.74 22.75 -14.05
CA ALA A 389 -5.66 23.84 -14.38
C ALA A 389 -5.73 24.90 -13.25
N TYR A 390 -5.63 24.47 -12.00
CA TYR A 390 -5.67 25.34 -10.82
C TYR A 390 -4.53 26.39 -10.78
N LEU A 391 -3.34 26.06 -11.33
CA LEU A 391 -2.23 27.02 -11.42
C LEU A 391 -2.61 28.20 -12.31
N ASN A 392 -3.39 27.94 -13.37
CA ASN A 392 -3.86 28.99 -14.26
C ASN A 392 -4.86 29.91 -13.56
N THR A 393 -5.86 29.33 -12.89
CA THR A 393 -6.86 30.08 -12.13
C THR A 393 -6.22 30.98 -11.08
N TYR A 394 -5.18 30.49 -10.38
CA TYR A 394 -4.43 31.30 -9.42
C TYR A 394 -3.69 32.46 -10.09
N LEU A 395 -3.06 32.24 -11.24
CA LEU A 395 -2.37 33.30 -11.99
C LEU A 395 -3.33 34.38 -12.53
N ASP A 396 -4.60 34.05 -12.73
CA ASP A 396 -5.64 35.02 -13.12
C ASP A 396 -6.09 35.89 -11.95
N ASN A 397 -6.19 35.33 -10.74
CA ASN A 397 -6.53 36.07 -9.53
C ASN A 397 -5.84 35.48 -8.28
N PRO A 398 -4.61 35.92 -7.95
CA PRO A 398 -3.89 35.46 -6.76
C PRO A 398 -4.58 35.83 -5.45
N ASP A 399 -5.34 36.94 -5.43
CA ASP A 399 -6.02 37.47 -4.25
C ASP A 399 -7.44 36.93 -4.06
N LEU A 400 -7.83 35.91 -4.85
CA LEU A 400 -9.15 35.29 -4.78
C LEU A 400 -9.50 34.88 -3.34
N LYS A 401 -10.71 35.26 -2.90
CA LYS A 401 -11.25 34.92 -1.58
C LYS A 401 -12.41 33.95 -1.69
N CYS A 402 -12.60 33.13 -0.67
CA CYS A 402 -13.74 32.23 -0.57
C CYS A 402 -15.05 33.03 -0.43
N PRO A 403 -16.05 32.78 -1.28
CA PRO A 403 -17.33 33.49 -1.22
C PRO A 403 -18.28 32.93 -0.14
N ALA A 404 -17.92 31.83 0.53
CA ALA A 404 -18.80 31.17 1.48
C ALA A 404 -18.99 31.98 2.76
N THR A 405 -20.25 32.17 3.15
CA THR A 405 -20.71 32.90 4.34
C THR A 405 -21.49 32.03 5.31
N SER A 406 -21.81 30.77 4.95
CA SER A 406 -22.50 29.81 5.82
C SER A 406 -21.89 28.40 5.73
N PRO A 407 -22.03 27.56 6.78
CA PRO A 407 -21.53 26.18 6.76
C PRO A 407 -22.01 25.37 5.56
N ALA A 408 -23.30 25.51 5.20
CA ALA A 408 -23.91 24.74 4.12
C ALA A 408 -23.27 24.99 2.74
N GLN A 409 -22.67 26.16 2.52
CA GLN A 409 -22.01 26.48 1.25
C GLN A 409 -20.72 25.69 1.04
N PHE A 410 -20.10 25.17 2.11
CA PHE A 410 -18.89 24.35 2.01
C PHE A 410 -19.14 22.95 1.45
N HIS A 411 -20.40 22.52 1.31
CA HIS A 411 -20.79 21.32 0.54
C HIS A 411 -20.73 21.53 -0.98
N ASN A 412 -20.48 22.77 -1.44
CA ASN A 412 -20.31 23.02 -2.87
C ASN A 412 -18.94 22.51 -3.34
N PRO A 413 -18.88 21.53 -4.26
CA PRO A 413 -17.61 20.97 -4.73
C PRO A 413 -16.69 22.01 -5.39
N GLU A 414 -17.25 23.03 -6.03
CA GLU A 414 -16.45 24.09 -6.68
C GLU A 414 -15.75 24.98 -5.64
N ILE A 415 -16.40 25.23 -4.49
CA ILE A 415 -15.78 25.99 -3.38
C ILE A 415 -14.67 25.15 -2.75
N GLN A 416 -14.89 23.84 -2.57
CA GLN A 416 -13.86 22.93 -2.07
C GLN A 416 -12.66 22.90 -3.03
N LEU A 417 -12.88 22.63 -4.31
CA LEU A 417 -11.82 22.57 -5.32
C LEU A 417 -11.05 23.90 -5.45
N ALA A 418 -11.75 25.03 -5.38
CA ALA A 418 -11.10 26.34 -5.38
C ALA A 418 -10.21 26.55 -4.16
N ALA A 419 -10.63 26.14 -2.96
CA ALA A 419 -9.81 26.24 -1.74
C ALA A 419 -8.53 25.39 -1.84
N TYR A 420 -8.66 24.12 -2.26
CA TYR A 420 -7.52 23.22 -2.43
C TYR A 420 -6.58 23.68 -3.55
N GLY A 421 -7.13 24.11 -4.68
CA GLY A 421 -6.40 24.62 -5.83
C GLY A 421 -5.63 25.89 -5.49
N HIS A 422 -6.29 26.85 -4.84
CA HIS A 422 -5.66 28.11 -4.46
C HIS A 422 -4.51 27.88 -3.47
N ARG A 423 -4.72 27.06 -2.43
CA ARG A 423 -3.63 26.65 -1.50
C ARG A 423 -2.45 26.04 -2.25
N ALA A 424 -2.69 25.04 -3.10
CA ALA A 424 -1.61 24.35 -3.81
C ALA A 424 -0.83 25.31 -4.74
N ALA A 425 -1.54 26.18 -5.47
CA ALA A 425 -0.90 27.13 -6.37
C ALA A 425 -0.11 28.19 -5.62
N HIS A 426 -0.64 28.68 -4.50
CA HIS A 426 0.03 29.64 -3.64
C HIS A 426 1.36 29.09 -3.11
N LEU A 427 1.37 27.86 -2.59
CA LEU A 427 2.61 27.23 -2.12
C LEU A 427 3.64 27.07 -3.24
N VAL A 428 3.22 26.66 -4.44
CA VAL A 428 4.10 26.57 -5.61
C VAL A 428 4.65 27.95 -6.00
N ALA A 429 3.81 28.98 -5.99
CA ALA A 429 4.21 30.35 -6.30
C ALA A 429 5.25 30.87 -5.29
N GLU A 430 5.08 30.61 -4.00
CA GLU A 430 6.03 30.99 -2.96
C GLU A 430 7.37 30.28 -3.11
N ILE A 431 7.38 28.98 -3.43
CA ILE A 431 8.62 28.24 -3.71
C ILE A 431 9.33 28.83 -4.94
N VAL A 432 8.59 29.11 -6.01
CA VAL A 432 9.17 29.70 -7.22
C VAL A 432 9.73 31.10 -6.92
N ARG A 433 9.03 31.92 -6.15
CA ARG A 433 9.51 33.23 -5.68
C ARG A 433 10.79 33.10 -4.85
N ALA A 434 10.81 32.18 -3.90
CA ALA A 434 11.97 31.92 -3.06
C ALA A 434 13.21 31.44 -3.87
N LEU A 435 13.01 30.59 -4.88
CA LEU A 435 14.07 30.13 -5.79
C LEU A 435 14.56 31.26 -6.71
N ASP A 436 13.65 31.96 -7.36
CA ASP A 436 13.99 32.83 -8.49
C ASP A 436 14.27 34.27 -8.07
N VAL A 437 13.63 34.76 -7.00
CA VAL A 437 13.79 36.13 -6.49
C VAL A 437 14.70 36.15 -5.26
N GLU A 438 14.38 35.36 -4.23
CA GLU A 438 15.15 35.35 -2.98
C GLU A 438 16.46 34.54 -3.07
N LYS A 439 16.64 33.78 -4.15
CA LYS A 439 17.81 32.94 -4.43
C LYS A 439 18.08 31.89 -3.33
N ARG A 440 17.03 31.41 -2.64
CA ARG A 440 17.11 30.27 -1.72
C ARG A 440 17.47 29.00 -2.48
N SER A 441 18.22 28.10 -1.86
CA SER A 441 18.60 26.82 -2.49
C SER A 441 17.47 25.80 -2.37
N TRP A 442 17.33 24.91 -3.36
CA TRP A 442 16.34 23.83 -3.34
C TRP A 442 16.37 23.01 -2.05
N ASN A 443 17.57 22.65 -1.58
CA ASN A 443 17.75 21.84 -0.38
C ASN A 443 17.37 22.58 0.92
N SER A 444 17.37 23.91 0.91
CA SER A 444 16.90 24.71 2.06
C SER A 444 15.37 24.84 2.13
N MET A 445 14.65 24.30 1.14
CA MET A 445 13.19 24.42 1.00
C MET A 445 12.48 23.07 0.91
N LEU A 446 13.14 21.98 1.33
CA LEU A 446 12.59 20.64 1.13
C LEU A 446 11.25 20.47 1.86
N VAL A 447 11.03 21.15 2.99
CA VAL A 447 9.77 21.12 3.74
C VAL A 447 8.66 21.81 2.95
N GLU A 448 8.92 23.01 2.44
CA GLU A 448 7.97 23.75 1.59
C GLU A 448 7.63 22.96 0.33
N ILE A 449 8.62 22.34 -0.31
CA ILE A 449 8.44 21.47 -1.47
C ILE A 449 7.58 20.25 -1.14
N TYR A 450 7.82 19.62 0.02
CA TYR A 450 6.99 18.52 0.51
C TYR A 450 5.54 18.97 0.68
N ASN A 451 5.32 20.10 1.35
CA ASN A 451 3.99 20.65 1.58
C ASN A 451 3.26 20.97 0.27
N ALA A 452 3.93 21.62 -0.70
CA ALA A 452 3.34 21.90 -2.00
C ALA A 452 2.98 20.62 -2.77
N SER A 453 3.82 19.58 -2.69
CA SER A 453 3.52 18.28 -3.29
C SER A 453 2.32 17.62 -2.63
N VAL A 454 2.25 17.62 -1.29
CA VAL A 454 1.11 17.07 -0.54
C VAL A 454 -0.16 17.85 -0.89
N ALA A 455 -0.07 19.18 -0.95
CA ALA A 455 -1.20 20.04 -1.26
C ALA A 455 -1.77 19.75 -2.66
N HIS A 456 -0.90 19.53 -3.65
CA HIS A 456 -1.28 19.11 -4.98
C HIS A 456 -1.91 17.71 -4.99
N CYS A 457 -1.29 16.71 -4.34
CA CYS A 457 -1.84 15.36 -4.27
C CYS A 457 -3.23 15.32 -3.60
N GLN A 458 -3.44 16.08 -2.53
CA GLN A 458 -4.74 16.20 -1.86
C GLN A 458 -5.81 16.80 -2.77
N LEU A 459 -5.47 17.85 -3.55
CA LEU A 459 -6.38 18.39 -4.56
C LEU A 459 -6.80 17.32 -5.56
N ILE A 460 -5.86 16.52 -6.07
CA ILE A 460 -6.16 15.45 -7.02
C ILE A 460 -7.07 14.38 -6.41
N LEU A 461 -6.88 14.02 -5.13
CA LEU A 461 -7.76 13.09 -4.43
C LEU A 461 -9.19 13.64 -4.33
N VAL A 462 -9.36 14.90 -3.90
CA VAL A 462 -10.68 15.55 -3.79
C VAL A 462 -11.34 15.65 -5.17
N GLN A 463 -10.60 16.08 -6.19
CA GLN A 463 -11.07 16.18 -7.56
C GLN A 463 -11.54 14.85 -8.12
N ASN A 464 -10.74 13.79 -7.99
CA ASN A 464 -11.10 12.47 -8.52
C ASN A 464 -12.29 11.86 -7.77
N PHE A 465 -12.44 12.14 -6.47
CA PHE A 465 -13.62 11.70 -5.71
C PHE A 465 -14.89 12.37 -6.26
N ILE A 466 -14.87 13.70 -6.44
CA ILE A 466 -16.01 14.45 -7.01
C ILE A 466 -16.34 13.98 -8.43
N LEU A 467 -15.32 13.82 -9.29
CA LEU A 467 -15.51 13.34 -10.66
C LEU A 467 -16.10 11.93 -10.72
N GLY A 468 -15.66 11.04 -9.82
CA GLY A 468 -16.22 9.69 -9.69
C GLY A 468 -17.73 9.73 -9.41
N ILE A 469 -18.15 10.55 -8.45
CA ILE A 469 -19.56 10.72 -8.06
C ILE A 469 -20.39 11.35 -9.19
N ARG A 470 -19.80 12.27 -9.97
CA ARG A 470 -20.47 12.90 -11.11
C ARG A 470 -20.60 11.97 -12.32
N GLY A 471 -19.76 10.93 -12.42
CA GLY A 471 -19.65 10.07 -13.59
C GLY A 471 -18.79 10.67 -14.71
N ASP A 472 -18.01 11.72 -14.40
CA ASP A 472 -17.20 12.47 -15.37
C ASP A 472 -15.75 11.97 -15.43
N MET A 473 -15.44 10.84 -14.77
CA MET A 473 -14.10 10.25 -14.81
C MET A 473 -13.79 9.75 -16.24
N PRO A 474 -12.60 10.03 -16.78
CA PRO A 474 -12.16 9.44 -18.05
C PRO A 474 -12.15 7.91 -17.93
N GLN A 475 -12.97 7.24 -18.74
CA GLN A 475 -13.04 5.78 -18.78
C GLN A 475 -12.24 5.23 -19.96
N PRO A 476 -11.55 4.08 -19.80
CA PRO A 476 -11.03 3.32 -20.94
C PRO A 476 -12.16 2.93 -21.90
N GLU A 477 -11.85 2.82 -23.19
CA GLU A 477 -12.82 2.36 -24.18
C GLU A 477 -13.43 1.01 -23.78
N GLY A 478 -14.77 0.92 -23.79
CA GLY A 478 -15.51 -0.30 -23.45
C GLY A 478 -15.84 -0.48 -21.96
N VAL A 479 -15.34 0.38 -21.06
CA VAL A 479 -15.68 0.33 -19.63
C VAL A 479 -16.91 1.21 -19.35
N VAL A 480 -18.00 0.60 -18.91
CA VAL A 480 -19.23 1.30 -18.51
C VAL A 480 -19.33 1.31 -17.00
N THR A 481 -19.27 2.50 -16.39
CA THR A 481 -19.52 2.66 -14.96
C THR A 481 -21.03 2.65 -14.69
N PRO A 482 -21.53 1.85 -13.73
CA PRO A 482 -22.94 1.87 -13.35
C PRO A 482 -23.38 3.28 -12.90
N ALA A 483 -24.57 3.69 -13.31
CA ALA A 483 -25.14 4.94 -12.82
C ALA A 483 -25.50 4.81 -11.33
N LEU A 484 -25.13 5.82 -10.54
CA LEU A 484 -25.43 5.89 -9.11
C LEU A 484 -26.89 6.27 -8.88
N SER A 485 -27.58 5.54 -8.01
CA SER A 485 -28.88 5.92 -7.50
C SER A 485 -28.81 7.25 -6.74
N PRO A 486 -29.91 8.02 -6.67
CA PRO A 486 -29.93 9.28 -5.93
C PRO A 486 -29.50 9.12 -4.47
N ALA A 487 -29.91 8.04 -3.81
CA ALA A 487 -29.55 7.76 -2.42
C ALA A 487 -28.06 7.48 -2.25
N LEU A 488 -27.48 6.66 -3.13
CA LEU A 488 -26.05 6.36 -3.08
C LEU A 488 -25.20 7.59 -3.41
N LYS A 489 -25.64 8.40 -4.38
CA LYS A 489 -24.98 9.66 -4.73
C LYS A 489 -24.92 10.62 -3.55
N VAL A 490 -25.97 10.72 -2.75
CA VAL A 490 -25.98 11.53 -1.51
C VAL A 490 -24.96 10.98 -0.52
N ALA A 491 -25.00 9.69 -0.20
CA ALA A 491 -24.07 9.08 0.76
C ALA A 491 -22.60 9.23 0.36
N LEU A 492 -22.28 9.09 -0.93
CA LEU A 492 -20.92 9.31 -1.44
C LEU A 492 -20.52 10.79 -1.44
N THR A 493 -21.48 11.70 -1.67
CA THR A 493 -21.24 13.15 -1.56
C THR A 493 -20.91 13.51 -0.11
N ASP A 494 -21.66 12.99 0.86
CA ASP A 494 -21.37 13.18 2.29
C ASP A 494 -19.97 12.67 2.66
N LEU A 495 -19.56 11.53 2.12
CA LEU A 495 -18.22 10.97 2.37
C LEU A 495 -17.12 11.81 1.72
N SER A 496 -17.35 12.32 0.51
CA SER A 496 -16.46 13.26 -0.18
C SER A 496 -16.34 14.57 0.60
N ASP A 497 -17.45 15.12 1.07
CA ASP A 497 -17.49 16.34 1.88
C ASP A 497 -16.75 16.15 3.20
N LEU A 498 -16.99 15.05 3.91
CA LEU A 498 -16.24 14.71 5.11
C LEU A 498 -14.74 14.68 4.82
N PHE A 499 -14.33 13.98 3.77
CA PHE A 499 -12.92 13.89 3.39
C PHE A 499 -12.33 15.29 3.09
N ALA A 500 -12.97 16.08 2.24
CA ALA A 500 -12.47 17.40 1.84
C ALA A 500 -12.45 18.40 3.01
N LEU A 501 -13.52 18.46 3.80
CA LEU A 501 -13.66 19.44 4.88
C LEU A 501 -12.84 19.06 6.12
N HIS A 502 -12.77 17.77 6.47
CA HIS A 502 -11.96 17.32 7.60
C HIS A 502 -10.48 17.62 7.42
N GLN A 503 -9.94 17.46 6.21
CA GLN A 503 -8.54 17.78 5.93
C GLN A 503 -8.26 19.28 6.06
N ILE A 504 -9.17 20.15 5.61
CA ILE A 504 -9.06 21.60 5.84
C ILE A 504 -9.07 21.91 7.35
N HIS A 505 -10.00 21.32 8.10
CA HIS A 505 -10.12 21.54 9.53
C HIS A 505 -8.91 21.01 10.32
N LYS A 506 -8.35 19.86 9.93
CA LYS A 506 -7.17 19.24 10.55
C LYS A 506 -5.90 20.03 10.29
N GLN A 507 -5.77 20.65 9.13
CA GLN A 507 -4.57 21.38 8.69
C GLN A 507 -4.92 22.76 8.11
N PRO A 508 -5.48 23.69 8.91
CA PRO A 508 -6.03 24.93 8.39
C PRO A 508 -4.94 25.96 8.02
N GLY A 509 -3.73 25.82 8.58
CA GLY A 509 -2.67 26.81 8.48
C GLY A 509 -2.37 27.26 7.05
N GLU A 510 -2.17 26.30 6.13
CA GLU A 510 -1.81 26.62 4.74
C GLU A 510 -2.97 27.24 3.95
N PHE A 511 -4.22 26.90 4.28
CA PHE A 511 -5.40 27.51 3.67
C PHE A 511 -5.63 28.94 4.15
N LEU A 512 -5.27 29.23 5.41
CA LEU A 512 -5.30 30.59 5.96
C LEU A 512 -4.16 31.44 5.38
N THR A 513 -2.95 30.91 5.31
CA THR A 513 -1.79 31.66 4.79
C THR A 513 -1.86 31.89 3.30
N SER A 514 -2.53 31.02 2.52
CA SER A 514 -2.82 31.31 1.10
C SER A 514 -3.77 32.50 0.94
N GLY A 515 -4.49 32.86 1.99
CA GLY A 515 -5.42 33.99 2.02
C GLY A 515 -6.77 33.69 1.38
N TYR A 516 -7.05 32.47 0.90
CA TYR A 516 -8.35 32.13 0.32
C TYR A 516 -9.44 32.01 1.39
N LEU A 517 -9.13 31.33 2.50
CA LEU A 517 -10.02 31.18 3.66
C LEU A 517 -9.63 32.14 4.79
N ASP A 518 -10.62 32.59 5.56
CA ASP A 518 -10.42 33.29 6.82
C ASP A 518 -10.71 32.40 8.05
N ALA A 519 -10.37 32.89 9.24
CA ALA A 519 -10.55 32.15 10.50
C ALA A 519 -12.02 31.85 10.82
N LYS A 520 -12.97 32.71 10.40
CA LYS A 520 -14.40 32.48 10.62
C LYS A 520 -14.89 31.36 9.72
N GLN A 521 -14.45 31.34 8.47
CA GLN A 521 -14.75 30.28 7.50
C GLN A 521 -14.18 28.94 7.95
N VAL A 522 -12.95 28.89 8.47
CA VAL A 522 -12.38 27.65 9.06
C VAL A 522 -13.23 27.17 10.24
N ALA A 523 -13.72 28.07 11.11
CA ALA A 523 -14.63 27.68 12.19
C ALA A 523 -15.99 27.16 11.67
N MET A 524 -16.51 27.71 10.58
CA MET A 524 -17.73 27.19 9.92
C MET A 524 -17.50 25.79 9.33
N ILE A 525 -16.34 25.55 8.72
CA ILE A 525 -15.94 24.23 8.20
C ILE A 525 -15.89 23.23 9.36
N GLY A 526 -15.33 23.61 10.51
CA GLY A 526 -15.32 22.75 11.70
C GLY A 526 -16.72 22.30 12.12
N LYS A 527 -17.72 23.19 12.06
CA LYS A 527 -19.13 22.84 12.30
C LYS A 527 -19.69 21.91 11.23
N ALA A 528 -19.49 22.23 9.95
CA ALA A 528 -19.96 21.40 8.84
C ALA A 528 -19.39 19.97 8.91
N VAL A 529 -18.14 19.80 9.34
CA VAL A 529 -17.53 18.47 9.56
C VAL A 529 -18.30 17.69 10.63
N MET A 530 -18.59 18.32 11.77
CA MET A 530 -19.34 17.66 12.85
C MET A 530 -20.76 17.30 12.41
N ASP A 531 -21.45 18.22 11.71
CA ASP A 531 -22.80 18.01 11.20
C ASP A 531 -22.85 16.80 10.24
N VAL A 532 -21.92 16.71 9.28
CA VAL A 532 -21.81 15.57 8.36
C VAL A 532 -21.48 14.27 9.09
N MET A 533 -20.54 14.31 10.05
CA MET A 533 -20.17 13.13 10.81
C MET A 533 -21.34 12.56 11.61
N GLU A 534 -22.05 13.42 12.35
CA GLU A 534 -23.12 13.02 13.25
C GLU A 534 -24.37 12.56 12.50
N HIS A 535 -24.82 13.33 11.51
CA HIS A 535 -26.13 13.12 10.91
C HIS A 535 -26.09 12.27 9.64
N ASN A 536 -24.98 12.30 8.88
CA ASN A 536 -24.94 11.67 7.56
C ASN A 536 -24.05 10.41 7.56
N ILE A 537 -22.84 10.51 8.10
CA ILE A 537 -21.85 9.42 8.05
C ILE A 537 -22.08 8.38 9.13
N ARG A 538 -22.31 8.78 10.39
CA ARG A 538 -22.45 7.84 11.50
C ARG A 538 -23.59 6.83 11.30
N PRO A 539 -24.81 7.20 10.87
CA PRO A 539 -25.89 6.23 10.63
C PRO A 539 -25.60 5.25 9.48
N ASN A 540 -24.71 5.63 8.57
CA ASN A 540 -24.34 4.86 7.38
C ASN A 540 -23.01 4.11 7.53
N ALA A 541 -22.30 4.27 8.65
CA ALA A 541 -20.91 3.81 8.80
C ALA A 541 -20.76 2.30 8.56
N VAL A 542 -21.68 1.49 9.11
CA VAL A 542 -21.65 0.03 8.91
C VAL A 542 -21.96 -0.34 7.46
N GLY A 543 -22.96 0.28 6.83
CA GLY A 543 -23.27 0.08 5.41
C GLY A 543 -22.11 0.43 4.48
N LEU A 544 -21.40 1.53 4.76
CA LEU A 544 -20.22 1.95 3.99
C LEU A 544 -19.09 0.92 4.06
N VAL A 545 -18.81 0.35 5.23
CA VAL A 545 -17.74 -0.65 5.37
C VAL A 545 -18.16 -2.06 4.94
N ASP A 546 -19.45 -2.38 5.00
CA ASP A 546 -19.99 -3.63 4.47
C ASP A 546 -19.93 -3.65 2.93
N ALA A 547 -19.99 -2.48 2.28
CA ALA A 547 -19.83 -2.35 0.83
C ALA A 547 -18.41 -2.65 0.32
N PHE A 548 -17.41 -2.72 1.22
CA PHE A 548 -16.10 -3.26 0.83
C PHE A 548 -16.13 -4.76 0.55
N ALA A 549 -17.23 -5.45 0.89
CA ALA A 549 -17.50 -6.85 0.59
C ALA A 549 -16.42 -7.82 1.08
N PHE A 550 -15.77 -7.52 2.21
CA PHE A 550 -14.78 -8.42 2.79
C PHE A 550 -15.44 -9.60 3.52
N SER A 551 -15.02 -10.82 3.18
CA SER A 551 -15.35 -12.02 3.95
C SER A 551 -14.59 -12.05 5.29
N ASP A 552 -15.12 -12.78 6.27
CA ASP A 552 -14.44 -12.98 7.55
C ASP A 552 -13.10 -13.72 7.37
N TYR A 553 -12.98 -14.59 6.35
CA TYR A 553 -11.72 -15.23 5.95
C TYR A 553 -10.67 -14.22 5.49
N TYR A 554 -11.07 -13.22 4.70
CA TYR A 554 -10.13 -12.20 4.22
C TYR A 554 -9.80 -11.15 5.28
N LEU A 555 -10.76 -10.76 6.12
CA LEU A 555 -10.52 -9.87 7.27
C LEU A 555 -9.63 -10.52 8.33
N ASN A 556 -9.81 -11.83 8.56
CA ASN A 556 -9.09 -12.62 9.57
C ASN A 556 -9.02 -11.92 10.93
N SER A 557 -10.15 -11.37 11.39
CA SER A 557 -10.24 -10.57 12.61
C SER A 557 -11.47 -10.95 13.43
N ALA A 558 -11.26 -11.30 14.70
CA ALA A 558 -12.35 -11.54 15.65
C ALA A 558 -13.20 -10.27 15.89
N LEU A 559 -12.57 -9.09 15.88
CA LEU A 559 -13.24 -7.82 16.17
C LEU A 559 -14.07 -7.29 14.98
N GLY A 560 -13.68 -7.66 13.76
CA GLY A 560 -14.30 -7.19 12.52
C GLY A 560 -15.32 -8.13 11.90
N ARG A 561 -15.76 -9.17 12.62
CA ARG A 561 -16.68 -10.18 12.10
C ARG A 561 -17.97 -9.58 11.55
N PHE A 562 -18.40 -10.09 10.42
CA PHE A 562 -19.65 -9.66 9.79
C PHE A 562 -20.87 -9.93 10.67
N ASP A 563 -20.89 -11.06 11.39
CA ASP A 563 -22.02 -11.46 12.24
C ASP A 563 -22.09 -10.75 13.60
N GLY A 564 -21.08 -9.94 13.96
CA GLY A 564 -21.02 -9.23 15.23
C GLY A 564 -20.74 -10.09 16.47
N LYS A 565 -20.41 -11.38 16.30
CA LYS A 565 -20.03 -12.30 17.40
C LYS A 565 -18.59 -12.10 17.83
N VAL A 566 -18.29 -10.87 18.24
CA VAL A 566 -16.93 -10.40 18.51
C VAL A 566 -16.32 -11.12 19.72
N TYR A 567 -17.04 -11.15 20.84
CA TYR A 567 -16.49 -11.64 22.10
C TYR A 567 -16.27 -13.15 22.06
N GLU A 568 -17.20 -13.88 21.45
CA GLU A 568 -17.15 -15.32 21.25
C GLU A 568 -15.92 -15.69 20.41
N ALA A 569 -15.76 -15.08 19.23
CA ALA A 569 -14.61 -15.33 18.37
C ALA A 569 -13.28 -14.90 19.01
N TYR A 570 -13.30 -13.84 19.81
CA TYR A 570 -12.10 -13.37 20.51
C TYR A 570 -11.66 -14.35 21.60
N THR A 571 -12.61 -14.94 22.34
CA THR A 571 -12.33 -16.02 23.30
C THR A 571 -11.88 -17.31 22.61
N GLU A 572 -12.49 -17.67 21.47
CA GLU A 572 -12.07 -18.83 20.67
C GLU A 572 -10.63 -18.69 20.17
N MET A 573 -10.22 -17.48 19.75
CA MET A 573 -8.84 -17.23 19.36
C MET A 573 -7.86 -17.47 20.51
N ALA A 574 -8.22 -17.11 21.75
CA ALA A 574 -7.39 -17.36 22.92
C ALA A 574 -7.25 -18.86 23.25
N THR A 575 -8.23 -19.70 22.89
CA THR A 575 -8.14 -21.15 23.11
C THR A 575 -7.15 -21.84 22.17
N ARG A 576 -6.78 -21.18 21.07
CA ARG A 576 -5.80 -21.70 20.08
C ARG A 576 -4.35 -21.39 20.44
N GLU A 577 -4.12 -20.49 21.40
CA GLU A 577 -2.79 -20.11 21.86
C GLU A 577 -2.01 -21.34 22.39
N PRO A 578 -0.86 -21.70 21.77
CA PRO A 578 -0.07 -22.85 22.19
C PRO A 578 0.34 -22.83 23.67
N ILE A 579 0.60 -21.65 24.26
CA ILE A 579 0.96 -21.55 25.68
C ILE A 579 -0.18 -22.03 26.61
N ASN A 580 -1.44 -21.92 26.17
CA ASN A 580 -2.61 -22.37 26.94
C ASN A 580 -2.82 -23.90 26.89
N GLN A 581 -2.01 -24.65 26.11
CA GLN A 581 -2.08 -26.12 26.08
C GLN A 581 -1.64 -26.76 27.40
N THR A 582 -0.95 -26.02 28.26
CA THR A 582 -0.53 -26.46 29.59
C THR A 582 -0.89 -25.41 30.64
N GLU A 583 -1.45 -25.83 31.77
CA GLU A 583 -1.67 -24.93 32.93
C GLU A 583 -0.37 -24.38 33.53
N VAL A 584 0.71 -25.16 33.47
CA VAL A 584 2.02 -24.80 34.02
C VAL A 584 3.00 -24.56 32.89
N VAL A 585 3.50 -23.34 32.79
CA VAL A 585 4.45 -22.93 31.76
C VAL A 585 5.77 -23.72 31.82
N GLU A 586 6.35 -24.00 30.65
CA GLU A 586 7.69 -24.55 30.57
C GLU A 586 8.70 -23.63 31.28
N GLY A 587 9.58 -24.22 32.09
CA GLY A 587 10.55 -23.46 32.88
C GLY A 587 10.06 -23.02 34.26
N TYR A 588 8.81 -23.30 34.66
CA TYR A 588 8.32 -23.05 36.03
C TYR A 588 9.28 -23.60 37.09
N GLU A 589 9.66 -24.87 37.00
CA GLU A 589 10.55 -25.54 37.95
C GLU A 589 11.95 -24.89 38.04
N LYS A 590 12.44 -24.34 36.93
CA LYS A 590 13.79 -23.80 36.82
C LYS A 590 13.86 -22.31 37.18
N TYR A 591 12.83 -21.53 36.80
CA TYR A 591 12.89 -20.07 36.81
C TYR A 591 11.85 -19.42 37.74
N ILE A 592 10.78 -20.12 38.14
CA ILE A 592 9.70 -19.56 38.99
C ILE A 592 9.70 -20.21 40.38
N ARG A 593 9.61 -21.55 40.43
CA ARG A 593 9.51 -22.32 41.67
C ARG A 593 10.65 -22.02 42.66
N PRO A 594 11.92 -21.83 42.25
CA PRO A 594 12.98 -21.52 43.21
C PRO A 594 12.76 -20.20 43.97
N PHE A 595 11.99 -19.26 43.41
CA PHE A 595 11.68 -17.99 44.08
C PHE A 595 10.40 -18.03 44.89
N THR A 596 9.38 -18.72 44.39
CA THR A 596 8.03 -18.70 44.99
C THR A 596 7.78 -19.87 45.95
N ASN A 597 8.48 -21.00 45.77
CA ASN A 597 8.37 -22.19 46.61
C ASN A 597 9.66 -23.05 46.64
N PRO A 598 10.79 -22.51 47.17
CA PRO A 598 12.10 -23.16 47.10
C PRO A 598 12.21 -24.51 47.84
N HIS A 599 11.32 -24.81 48.79
CA HIS A 599 11.43 -26.02 49.64
C HIS A 599 10.15 -26.86 49.73
N GLY A 600 9.11 -26.58 48.93
CA GLY A 600 7.86 -27.34 48.92
C GLY A 600 7.02 -27.26 50.21
N LYS A 601 7.55 -26.70 51.30
CA LYS A 601 6.90 -26.46 52.59
C LYS A 601 7.52 -25.20 53.20
N GLN A 602 6.66 -24.24 53.59
CA GLN A 602 6.97 -23.02 54.37
C GLN A 602 8.41 -22.50 54.25
N GLY A 603 8.75 -21.86 53.14
CA GLY A 603 10.10 -21.33 52.90
C GLY A 603 10.06 -19.84 52.59
N LYS A 604 10.51 -19.03 53.56
CA LYS A 604 10.69 -17.57 53.49
C LYS A 604 11.08 -17.10 52.08
N THR A 605 10.20 -16.32 51.46
CA THR A 605 10.44 -15.64 50.17
C THR A 605 11.76 -14.87 50.23
N ILE A 606 12.35 -14.51 49.09
CA ILE A 606 13.55 -13.64 49.05
C ILE A 606 13.36 -12.38 49.90
N GLN A 607 12.15 -11.82 49.94
CA GLN A 607 11.77 -10.66 50.75
C GLN A 607 11.73 -10.92 52.26
N ALA A 608 11.66 -12.17 52.68
CA ALA A 608 11.83 -12.59 54.07
C ALA A 608 13.28 -13.06 54.37
N ARG A 609 14.18 -12.97 53.38
CA ARG A 609 15.64 -13.23 53.50
C ARG A 609 16.48 -11.94 53.41
N LEU A 610 16.00 -10.93 52.66
CA LEU A 610 16.44 -9.53 52.73
C LEU A 610 15.91 -8.87 54.01
#